data_AF-A0A356ZYJ0-F1
#
_entry.id   AF-A0A356ZYJ0-F1
#
_cell.length_a   1.000
_cell.length_b   1.000
_cell.length_c   1.000
_cell.angle_alpha   90.00
_cell.angle_beta   90.00
_cell.angle_gamma   90.00
#
_symmetry.space_group_name_H-M   'P 1'
#
loop_
_entity.id
_entity.type
_entity.pdbx_description
1 polymer ?
#
loop_
_entity_poly.entity_id
_entity_poly.type
_entity_poly.pdbx_seq_one_letter_code
_entity_poly.pdbx_strand_id
1 'polypeptide(L)' 'NSLLETTDGGRTWSAVSLPHVHPASIDELSAHSVYLVTLRGRLLKTQNGGKTWISLIP' A
#
# COMPACT_ATOMS: atom_id res chain seq x y z
N ASN A 1 6.66 -10.22 4.19
CA ASN A 1 6.12 -8.87 4.51
C ASN A 1 4.73 -8.79 3.95
N SER A 2 3.77 -8.41 4.78
CA SER A 2 2.36 -8.30 4.41
C SER A 2 1.89 -6.87 4.66
N LEU A 3 1.09 -6.32 3.75
CA LEU A 3 0.36 -5.08 3.98
C LEU A 3 -1.04 -5.44 4.48
N LEU A 4 -1.51 -4.71 5.49
CA LEU A 4 -2.83 -4.90 6.07
C LEU A 4 -3.61 -3.60 5.99
N GLU A 5 -4.90 -3.70 5.70
CA GLU A 5 -5.86 -2.59 5.70
C GLU A 5 -6.89 -2.79 6.81
N THR A 6 -7.34 -1.70 7.40
CA THR A 6 -8.48 -1.66 8.32
C THR A 6 -9.43 -0.53 7.95
N THR A 7 -10.73 -0.74 8.10
CA THR A 7 -11.78 0.28 7.87
C THR A 7 -12.58 0.60 9.14
N ASP A 8 -12.28 -0.08 10.25
CA ASP A 8 -13.03 0.00 11.51
C ASP A 8 -12.18 0.53 12.67
N GLY A 9 -11.13 1.30 12.36
CA GLY A 9 -10.21 1.86 13.35
C GLY A 9 -9.29 0.83 13.99
N GLY A 10 -8.96 -0.25 13.28
CA GLY A 10 -8.00 -1.27 13.72
C GLY A 10 -8.60 -2.42 14.53
N ARG A 11 -9.92 -2.58 14.55
CA ARG A 11 -10.57 -3.73 15.22
C ARG A 11 -10.45 -4.99 14.38
N THR A 12 -10.55 -4.86 13.06
CA THR A 12 -10.31 -5.93 12.09
C THR A 12 -9.33 -5.50 11.01
N TRP A 13 -8.58 -6.47 10.49
CA TRP A 13 -7.53 -6.27 9.51
C TRP A 13 -7.69 -7.28 8.37
N SER A 14 -7.52 -6.79 7.13
CA SER A 14 -7.56 -7.62 5.92
C SER A 14 -6.23 -7.54 5.18
N ALA A 15 -5.77 -8.66 4.64
CA ALA A 15 -4.54 -8.71 3.88
C ALA A 15 -4.70 -8.02 2.52
N VAL A 16 -3.80 -7.10 2.21
CA VAL A 16 -3.70 -6.45 0.91
C VAL A 16 -2.64 -7.16 0.09
N SER A 17 -3.03 -7.62 -1.10
CA SER A 17 -2.09 -8.21 -2.05
C SER A 17 -1.20 -7.10 -2.63
N LEU A 18 0.10 -7.21 -2.38
CA LEU A 18 1.10 -6.36 -3.02
C LEU A 18 1.69 -7.08 -4.23
N PRO A 19 2.02 -6.35 -5.32
CA PRO A 19 2.92 -6.89 -6.33
C PRO A 19 4.22 -7.33 -5.64
N HIS A 20 4.94 -8.34 -6.14
CA HIS A 20 6.13 -8.94 -5.50
C HIS A 20 7.25 -7.93 -5.15
N VAL A 21 7.04 -7.17 -4.08
CA VAL A 21 7.88 -6.08 -3.61
C VAL A 21 7.99 -6.15 -2.11
N HIS A 22 9.11 -5.64 -1.60
CA HIS A 22 9.32 -5.49 -0.17
C HIS A 22 9.04 -4.05 0.22
N PRO A 23 7.89 -3.75 0.85
CA PRO A 23 7.60 -2.39 1.31
C PRO A 23 8.62 -1.96 2.35
N ALA A 24 9.06 -0.71 2.25
CA ALA A 24 9.98 -0.05 3.17
C ALA A 24 9.25 0.99 4.02
N SER A 25 8.38 1.79 3.40
CA SER A 25 7.53 2.76 4.06
C SER A 25 6.23 2.97 3.27
N ILE A 26 5.19 3.40 3.95
CA ILE A 26 3.87 3.67 3.40
C ILE A 26 3.34 4.97 4.02
N ASP A 27 2.66 5.77 3.21
CA ASP A 27 2.01 6.99 3.66
C ASP A 27 0.63 7.15 3.00
N GLU A 28 -0.35 7.57 3.79
CA GLU A 28 -1.75 7.73 3.37
C GLU A 28 -2.11 9.22 3.37
N LEU A 29 -2.41 9.75 2.18
CA LEU A 29 -2.91 11.12 2.04
C LEU A 29 -4.44 11.18 2.18
N SER A 30 -5.12 10.09 1.86
CA SER A 30 -6.55 9.88 2.06
C SER A 30 -6.87 8.39 1.89
N ALA A 31 -8.09 7.99 2.26
CA ALA A 31 -8.61 6.62 2.08
C ALA A 31 -8.50 6.08 0.63
N HIS A 32 -8.37 6.97 -0.35
CA HIS A 32 -8.19 6.58 -1.75
C HIS A 32 -6.75 6.74 -2.22
N SER A 33 -5.93 7.59 -1.61
CA SER A 33 -4.58 7.90 -2.11
C SER A 33 -3.51 7.49 -1.11
N VAL A 34 -2.89 6.34 -1.38
CA VAL A 34 -1.78 5.79 -0.58
C VAL A 34 -0.53 5.65 -1.45
N TYR A 35 0.62 5.98 -0.88
CA TYR A 35 1.92 5.85 -1.49
C TYR A 35 2.77 4.85 -0.73
N LEU A 36 3.48 4.00 -1.47
CA LEU A 36 4.33 2.96 -0.91
C LEU A 36 5.69 3.00 -1.59
N VAL A 37 6.74 3.09 -0.78
CA VAL A 37 8.13 2.95 -1.25
C VAL A 37 8.65 1.58 -0.89
N THR A 38 9.42 1.00 -1.79
CA THR A 38 10.00 -0.35 -1.60
C THR A 38 11.48 -0.25 -1.25
N LEU A 39 12.02 -1.31 -0.66
CA LEU A 39 13.46 -1.40 -0.36
C LEU A 39 14.35 -1.31 -1.61
N ARG A 40 13.79 -1.54 -2.80
CA ARG A 40 14.50 -1.42 -4.09
C ARG A 40 14.32 -0.06 -4.77
N GLY A 41 13.78 0.94 -4.07
CA GLY A 41 13.61 2.30 -4.60
C GLY A 41 12.39 2.50 -5.50
N ARG A 42 11.54 1.49 -5.67
CA ARG A 42 10.27 1.64 -6.41
C ARG A 42 9.27 2.49 -5.63
N LEU A 43 8.51 3.31 -6.36
CA LEU A 43 7.38 4.06 -5.84
C LEU A 43 6.09 3.52 -6.44
N LEU A 44 5.18 3.09 -5.57
CA LEU A 44 3.86 2.61 -5.94
C LEU A 44 2.79 3.54 -5.37
N LYS A 45 1.70 3.68 -6.11
CA LYS A 45 0.52 4.46 -5.71
C LYS A 45 -0.74 3.62 -5.88
N THR A 46 -1.68 3.79 -4.96
CA THR A 46 -3.06 3.33 -5.12
C THR A 46 -4.02 4.52 -5.20
N GLN A 47 -5.16 4.30 -5.86
CA GLN A 47 -6.29 5.23 -5.94
C GLN A 47 -7.59 4.64 -5.36
N ASN A 48 -7.52 3.45 -4.74
CA ASN A 48 -8.68 2.68 -4.29
C ASN A 48 -8.44 1.93 -2.97
N GLY A 49 -7.69 2.53 -2.04
CA GLY A 49 -7.45 1.97 -0.71
C GLY A 49 -6.49 0.77 -0.70
N GLY A 50 -5.61 0.65 -1.70
CA GLY A 50 -4.64 -0.43 -1.77
C GLY A 50 -5.15 -1.70 -2.47
N LYS A 51 -6.37 -1.70 -3.01
CA LYS A 51 -6.89 -2.82 -3.82
C LYS A 51 -6.08 -3.05 -5.09
N THR A 52 -5.62 -1.98 -5.72
CA THR A 52 -4.68 -2.03 -6.85
C THR A 52 -3.55 -1.02 -6.68
N TRP A 53 -2.38 -1.40 -7.19
CA TRP A 53 -1.16 -0.59 -7.10
C TRP A 53 -0.58 -0.35 -8.48
N ILE A 54 -0.24 0.90 -8.77
CA ILE A 54 0.42 1.33 -10.00
C ILE A 54 1.84 1.74 -9.64
N SER A 55 2.82 1.22 -10.38
CA SER A 55 4.22 1.61 -10.24
C SER A 55 4.43 2.97 -10.93
N LEU A 56 4.76 4.00 -10.16
CA LEU A 56 5.14 5.32 -10.69
C LEU A 56 6.62 5.37 -11.06
N ILE A 57 7.45 4.63 -10.32
CA ILE A 57 8.89 4.47 -10.57
C ILE A 57 9.21 2.97 -10.50
N PRO A 58 9.61 2.33 -11.63
CA PRO A 58 9.89 0.89 -11.71
C PRO A 58 11.28 0.46 -11.19
#